data_AF-A0A2V5S233-F1
#
_entry.id   AF-A0A2V5S233-F1
#
_cell.length_a   1.000
_cell.length_b   1.000
_cell.length_c   1.000
_cell.angle_alpha   90.00
_cell.angle_beta   90.00
_cell.angle_gamma   90.00
#
_symmetry.space_group_name_H-M   'P 1'
#
loop_
_entity.id
_entity.type
_entity.pdbx_description
1 polymer ?
#
loop_
_entity_poly.entity_id
_entity_poly.type
_entity_poly.pdbx_seq_one_letter_code
_entity_poly.pdbx_strand_id
1 'polypeptide(L)'
;GETGLLVSPGDTSGLSQALEQLIRDPELRARYGRAGRARIEQHFRIEQTVAPLLQLFERISVGPGRLQNTDLQSVRAVELHYAEGESAPKS
;
A
#
# COMPACT_ATOMS: atom_id res chain seq x y z
N GLY A 1 12.95 13.48 -7.17
CA GLY A 1 11.65 13.28 -6.49
C GLY A 1 11.86 13.29 -5.00
N GLU A 2 10.79 13.15 -4.22
CA GLU A 2 10.85 13.18 -2.75
C GLU A 2 10.93 11.77 -2.14
N THR A 3 10.25 10.80 -2.75
CA THR A 3 10.16 9.41 -2.27
C THR A 3 10.94 8.43 -3.14
N GLY A 4 11.74 8.93 -4.08
CA GLY A 4 12.49 8.11 -5.03
C GLY A 4 12.82 8.82 -6.34
N LEU A 5 13.29 8.02 -7.30
CA LEU A 5 13.61 8.41 -8.66
C LEU A 5 12.59 7.76 -9.62
N LEU A 6 12.21 8.49 -10.67
CA LEU A 6 11.35 7.97 -11.73
C LEU A 6 12.19 7.76 -12.99
N VAL A 7 11.91 6.66 -13.68
CA VAL A 7 12.53 6.30 -14.96
C VAL A 7 11.44 6.03 -15.98
N SER A 8 11.73 6.28 -17.25
CA SER A 8 10.79 6.01 -18.33
C SER A 8 10.52 4.51 -18.45
N PRO A 9 9.27 4.09 -18.76
CA PRO A 9 8.98 2.68 -19.02
C PRO A 9 9.86 2.12 -20.14
N GLY A 10 10.45 0.94 -19.91
CA GLY A 10 11.34 0.27 -20.88
C GLY A 10 12.77 0.82 -20.94
N ASP A 11 13.11 1.87 -20.18
CA ASP A 11 14.46 2.42 -20.15
C ASP A 11 15.35 1.67 -19.14
N THR A 12 15.94 0.58 -19.62
CA THR A 12 16.89 -0.24 -18.83
C THR A 12 18.13 0.54 -18.41
N SER A 13 18.62 1.46 -19.26
CA SER A 13 19.80 2.27 -18.97
C SER A 13 19.51 3.27 -17.84
N GLY A 14 18.38 3.99 -17.95
CA GLY A 14 17.92 4.91 -16.92
C GLY A 14 17.68 4.21 -15.58
N LEU A 15 17.09 3.01 -15.59
CA LEU A 15 16.94 2.19 -14.37
C LEU A 15 18.30 1.84 -13.76
N SER A 16 19.25 1.40 -14.57
CA SER A 16 20.59 1.01 -14.10
C SER A 16 21.33 2.17 -13.45
N GLN A 17 21.27 3.36 -14.07
CA GLN A 17 21.87 4.58 -13.53
C GLN A 17 21.20 5.03 -12.22
N ALA A 18 19.86 4.97 -12.15
CA ALA A 18 19.14 5.32 -10.93
C ALA A 18 19.49 4.39 -9.77
N LEU A 19 19.62 3.08 -10.03
CA LEU A 19 20.05 2.11 -9.03
C LEU A 19 21.49 2.35 -8.59
N GLU A 20 22.41 2.59 -9.52
CA GLU A 20 23.81 2.90 -9.22
C GLU A 20 23.95 4.13 -8.33
N GLN A 21 23.19 5.20 -8.62
CA GLN A 21 23.15 6.40 -7.78
C GLN A 21 22.73 6.07 -6.34
N LEU A 22 21.66 5.28 -6.16
CA LEU A 22 21.17 4.91 -4.82
C LEU A 22 22.08 3.94 -4.07
N ILE A 23 22.85 3.11 -4.78
CA ILE A 23 23.85 2.22 -4.18
C ILE A 23 25.01 3.05 -3.64
N ARG A 24 25.52 3.99 -4.45
CA ARG A 24 26.67 4.83 -4.12
C ARG A 24 26.37 5.90 -3.07
N ASP A 25 25.12 6.36 -2.97
CA ASP A 25 24.70 7.38 -2.00
C ASP A 25 23.74 6.78 -0.93
N PRO A 26 24.29 6.32 0.22
CA PRO A 26 23.49 5.74 1.29
C PRO A 26 22.57 6.75 1.99
N GLU A 27 22.94 8.02 2.05
CA GLU A 27 22.11 9.05 2.68
C GLU A 27 20.88 9.34 1.84
N LEU A 28 21.05 9.49 0.53
CA LEU A 28 19.96 9.68 -0.42
C LEU A 28 18.98 8.52 -0.37
N ARG A 29 19.50 7.28 -0.38
CA ARG A 29 18.69 6.07 -0.24
C ARG A 29 17.88 6.06 1.05
N ALA A 30 18.51 6.40 2.18
CA ALA A 30 17.82 6.46 3.47
C ALA A 30 16.77 7.57 3.52
N ARG A 31 17.06 8.74 2.95
CA ARG A 31 16.13 9.86 2.86
C ARG A 31 14.87 9.48 2.08
N TYR A 32 15.04 8.91 0.89
CA TYR A 32 13.92 8.46 0.06
C TYR A 32 13.11 7.35 0.73
N GLY A 33 13.76 6.40 1.40
CA GLY A 33 13.08 5.36 2.18
C GLY A 33 12.19 5.94 3.29
N ARG A 34 12.71 6.90 4.07
CA ARG A 34 11.93 7.58 5.12
C ARG A 34 10.76 8.37 4.55
N ALA A 35 10.99 9.16 3.50
CA ALA A 35 9.95 9.94 2.85
C ALA A 35 8.86 9.06 2.24
N GLY A 36 9.24 7.96 1.59
CA GLY A 36 8.31 6.97 1.04
C GLY A 36 7.43 6.34 2.12
N ARG A 37 8.04 5.94 3.24
CA ARG A 37 7.30 5.39 4.38
C ARG A 37 6.31 6.39 4.97
N ALA A 38 6.75 7.61 5.24
CA ALA A 38 5.88 8.67 5.77
C ALA A 38 4.68 8.93 4.84
N ARG A 39 4.90 8.94 3.52
CA ARG A 39 3.82 9.14 2.54
C ARG A 39 2.76 8.03 2.60
N ILE A 40 3.18 6.77 2.67
CA ILE A 40 2.26 5.62 2.82
C ILE A 40 1.49 5.71 4.12
N GLU A 41 2.18 5.96 5.24
CA GLU A 41 1.57 6.07 6.56
C GLU A 41 0.58 7.24 6.66
N GLN A 42 0.75 8.30 5.87
CA GLN A 42 -0.14 9.47 5.90
C GLN A 42 -1.32 9.37 4.94
N HIS A 43 -1.17 8.74 3.78
CA HIS A 43 -2.14 8.85 2.67
C HIS A 43 -2.76 7.54 2.23
N PHE A 44 -2.18 6.40 2.61
CA PHE A 44 -2.54 5.08 2.07
C PHE A 44 -2.95 4.07 3.16
N ARG A 45 -3.39 4.56 4.32
CA ARG A 45 -3.96 3.70 5.36
C ARG A 45 -5.22 2.99 4.84
N ILE A 46 -5.36 1.70 5.15
CA ILE A 46 -6.48 0.87 4.67
C ILE A 46 -7.82 1.46 5.13
N GLU A 47 -7.87 1.98 6.36
CA GLU A 47 -9.06 2.60 6.96
C GLU A 47 -9.52 3.83 6.18
N GLN A 48 -8.57 4.55 5.56
CA GLN A 48 -8.85 5.79 4.84
C GLN A 48 -9.07 5.56 3.35
N THR A 49 -8.43 4.53 2.77
CA THR A 49 -8.50 4.25 1.33
C THR A 49 -9.61 3.27 0.96
N VAL A 50 -9.92 2.30 1.83
CA VAL A 50 -10.91 1.25 1.53
C VAL A 50 -12.30 1.58 2.03
N ALA A 51 -12.44 2.27 3.17
CA ALA A 51 -13.77 2.60 3.71
C ALA A 51 -14.65 3.38 2.71
N PRO A 52 -14.15 4.40 1.98
CA PRO A 52 -14.96 5.10 0.98
C PRO A 52 -15.36 4.21 -0.21
N LEU A 53 -14.49 3.26 -0.59
CA LEU A 53 -14.76 2.31 -1.67
C LEU A 53 -15.85 1.31 -1.26
N LEU A 54 -15.80 0.80 -0.03
CA LEU A 54 -16.85 -0.09 0.52
C LEU A 54 -18.20 0.62 0.59
N GLN A 55 -18.23 1.88 1.07
CA GLN A 55 -19.46 2.68 1.07
C GLN A 55 -20.03 2.90 -0.34
N LEU A 56 -19.19 2.98 -1.38
CA LEU A 56 -19.67 3.04 -2.76
C LEU A 56 -20.33 1.73 -3.17
N PHE A 57 -19.70 0.59 -2.88
CA PHE A 57 -20.28 -0.72 -3.17
C PHE A 57 -21.58 -0.97 -2.42
N GLU A 58 -21.68 -0.61 -1.14
CA GLU A 58 -22.92 -0.71 -0.37
C GLU A 58 -24.04 0.12 -1.00
N ARG A 59 -23.77 1.38 -1.40
CA ARG A 59 -24.77 2.25 -2.03
C ARG A 59 -25.32 1.70 -3.34
N ILE A 60 -24.49 1.07 -4.17
CA ILE A 60 -24.92 0.55 -5.48
C ILE A 60 -25.48 -0.88 -5.39
N SER A 61 -25.20 -1.60 -4.30
CA SER A 61 -25.67 -2.99 -4.12
C SER A 61 -27.12 -3.08 -3.62
N VAL A 62 -27.76 -1.96 -3.26
CA VAL A 62 -29.19 -1.93 -2.88
C VAL A 62 -30.07 -1.78 -4.13
N GLY A 63 -30.01 -2.77 -5.02
CA GLY A 63 -31.04 -3.04 -6.02
C GLY A 63 -31.73 -4.37 -5.68
N PRO A 64 -33.05 -4.55 -5.92
CA PRO A 64 -33.73 -5.81 -5.66
C PRO A 64 -33.29 -6.87 -6.69
N GLY A 65 -32.10 -7.42 -6.48
CA GLY A 65 -31.44 -8.36 -7.37
C GLY A 65 -30.65 -9.38 -6.57
N ARG A 66 -31.39 -10.23 -5.85
CA ARG A 66 -31.01 -11.55 -5.30
C ARG A 66 -29.55 -11.97 -5.58
N LEU A 67 -28.60 -11.57 -4.74
CA LEU A 67 -27.35 -12.29 -4.57
C LEU A 67 -27.64 -13.52 -3.72
N GLN A 68 -28.20 -14.57 -4.34
CA GLN A 68 -28.12 -15.91 -3.78
C GLN A 68 -26.69 -16.41 -3.98
N ASN A 69 -25.80 -16.05 -3.05
CA ASN A 69 -24.58 -16.81 -2.86
C ASN A 69 -24.64 -17.42 -1.47
N THR A 70 -25.22 -18.62 -1.44
CA THR A 70 -25.36 -19.46 -0.26
C THR A 70 -23.96 -19.92 0.17
N ASP A 71 -23.35 -19.18 1.09
CA ASP A 71 -22.50 -19.63 2.21
C ASP A 71 -21.42 -18.58 2.54
N LEU A 72 -21.76 -17.68 3.47
CA LEU A 72 -20.85 -16.70 4.06
C LEU A 72 -20.33 -17.14 5.44
N GLN A 73 -20.55 -18.40 5.85
CA GLN A 73 -19.93 -18.93 7.07
C GLN A 73 -18.41 -19.08 6.94
N SER A 74 -17.85 -19.01 5.72
CA SER A 74 -16.41 -19.08 5.43
C SER A 74 -15.67 -17.74 5.54
N VAL A 75 -16.35 -16.58 5.55
CA VAL A 75 -15.69 -15.27 5.61
C VAL A 75 -15.46 -14.77 7.03
N ARG A 76 -16.07 -15.41 8.05
CA ARG A 76 -15.78 -15.13 9.47
C ARG A 76 -14.35 -15.48 9.90
N ALA A 77 -13.57 -16.17 9.07
CA ALA A 77 -12.17 -16.48 9.36
C ALA A 77 -11.19 -15.33 9.04
N VAL A 78 -11.65 -14.22 8.46
CA VAL A 78 -10.82 -13.02 8.23
C VAL A 78 -11.15 -11.93 9.27
N GLU A 79 -11.45 -12.35 10.49
CA GLU A 79 -11.49 -11.46 11.65
C GLU A 79 -10.05 -11.16 12.09
N LEU A 80 -9.54 -10.02 11.64
CA LEU A 80 -8.83 -9.05 12.49
C LEU A 80 -7.70 -9.60 13.37
N HIS A 81 -6.59 -10.01 12.74
CA HIS A 81 -5.25 -10.01 13.38
C HIS A 81 -4.35 -8.90 12.83
N TYR A 82 -4.87 -7.67 12.87
CA TYR A 82 -4.06 -6.45 12.81
C TYR A 82 -4.23 -5.68 14.13
N ALA A 83 -3.91 -6.33 15.24
CA ALA A 83 -3.64 -5.65 16.49
C ALA A 83 -2.55 -6.44 17.24
N GLU A 84 -1.48 -5.73 17.55
CA GLU A 84 -0.36 -6.08 18.44
C GLU A 84 0.80 -6.87 17.83
N GLY A 85 1.84 -6.10 17.50
CA GLY A 85 3.12 -6.58 17.00
C GLY A 85 4.16 -5.46 17.02
N GLU A 86 4.31 -4.86 18.21
CA GLU A 86 5.49 -4.21 18.75
C GLU A 86 6.61 -3.76 17.79
N SER A 87 6.86 -2.45 17.83
CA SER A 87 8.13 -1.83 17.45
C SER A 87 9.28 -2.37 18.32
N ALA A 88 10.10 -3.26 17.79
CA ALA A 88 11.45 -3.54 18.31
C ALA A 88 12.50 -3.35 17.20
N PRO A 89 13.72 -2.87 17.53
CA PRO A 89 14.66 -2.30 16.55
C PRO A 89 15.31 -3.40 15.70
N LYS A 90 15.46 -3.15 14.40
CA LYS A 90 16.33 -3.98 13.55
C LYS A 90 17.77 -3.49 13.73
N SER A 91 18.58 -4.34 14.37
CA SER A 91 20.05 -4.28 14.46
C SER A 91 20.72 -4.26 13.09
#